data_AF-A0A7S0HF54-F1
#
_entry.id   AF-A0A7S0HF54-F1
#
_cell.length_a   1.000
_cell.length_b   1.000
_cell.length_c   1.000
_cell.angle_alpha   90.00
_cell.angle_beta   90.00
_cell.angle_gamma   90.00
#
_symmetry.space_group_name_H-M   'P 1'
#
loop_
_entity.id
_entity.type
_entity.pdbx_description
1 polymer ?
#
loop_
_entity_poly.entity_id
_entity_poly.type
_entity_poly.pdbx_seq_one_letter_code
_entity_poly.pdbx_strand_id
1 'polypeptide(L)'
;ETDISDEWGTSILQLAVKQGNVEAVKALLEHRADPNLASLSDSETTPLHTAIIKGNAEIVRCLIQHGADLTRRDEFGMTPKELAIKRGGAEISRMVKEAEEQEASQAPPAPRVVQTRKMW
;
A
#
# COMPACT_ATOMS: atom_id res chain seq x y z
N GLU A 1 -6.73 -0.59 21.05
CA GLU A 1 -7.15 0.80 20.81
C GLU A 1 -5.89 1.64 20.54
N THR A 2 -5.41 1.69 19.30
CA THR A 2 -4.25 2.53 18.92
C THR A 2 -4.41 3.12 17.51
N ASP A 3 -5.66 3.37 17.10
CA ASP A 3 -5.91 4.26 15.95
C ASP A 3 -5.84 5.70 16.47
N ILE A 4 -4.62 6.17 16.69
CA ILE A 4 -4.32 7.56 17.00
C ILE A 4 -4.42 8.34 15.68
N SER A 5 -5.65 8.60 15.24
CA SER A 5 -5.93 9.54 14.16
C SER A 5 -5.81 10.96 14.73
N ASP A 6 -4.80 11.70 14.26
CA ASP A 6 -4.59 13.10 14.63
C ASP A 6 -5.79 13.95 14.14
N GLU A 7 -6.03 15.16 14.70
CA GLU A 7 -7.25 15.96 14.45
C GLU A 7 -7.48 16.32 12.96
N TRP A 8 -6.48 16.07 12.11
CA TRP A 8 -6.52 16.21 10.66
C TRP A 8 -6.88 14.93 9.89
N GLY A 9 -7.38 13.86 10.54
CA GLY A 9 -7.77 12.61 9.87
C GLY A 9 -6.62 11.91 9.13
N THR A 10 -5.38 12.24 9.50
CA THR A 10 -4.17 11.67 8.91
C THR A 10 -3.66 10.57 9.84
N SER A 11 -3.59 9.35 9.32
CA SER A 11 -2.99 8.23 10.06
C SER A 11 -1.53 8.54 10.38
N ILE A 12 -1.09 8.28 11.61
CA ILE A 12 0.32 8.53 12.03
C ILE A 12 1.31 7.73 11.18
N LEU A 13 0.91 6.54 10.71
CA LEU A 13 1.68 5.76 9.73
C LEU A 13 1.88 6.54 8.42
N GLN A 14 0.84 7.21 7.94
CA GLN A 14 0.92 8.02 6.72
C GLN A 14 1.88 9.20 6.87
N LEU A 15 1.90 9.84 8.04
CA LEU A 15 2.84 10.93 8.30
C LEU A 15 4.28 10.44 8.28
N ALA A 16 4.56 9.30 8.91
CA ALA A 16 5.88 8.66 8.89
C ALA A 16 6.32 8.30 7.46
N VAL A 17 5.41 7.76 6.65
CA VAL A 17 5.65 7.48 5.23
C VAL A 17 5.86 8.75 4.41
N LYS A 18 5.04 9.80 4.62
CA LYS A 18 5.17 11.11 3.95
C LYS A 18 6.51 11.77 4.26
N GLN A 19 6.99 11.65 5.50
CA GLN A 19 8.33 12.11 5.90
C GLN A 19 9.45 11.22 5.35
N GLY A 20 9.16 9.97 4.97
CA GLY A 20 10.16 9.00 4.55
C GLY A 20 10.96 8.42 5.72
N ASN A 21 10.42 8.51 6.94
CA ASN A 21 11.08 8.01 8.13
C ASN A 21 10.82 6.50 8.28
N VAL A 22 11.76 5.69 7.78
CA VAL A 22 11.67 4.22 7.78
C VAL A 22 11.60 3.66 9.20
N GLU A 23 12.34 4.23 10.15
CA GLU A 23 12.34 3.77 11.55
C GLU A 23 10.98 4.00 12.21
N ALA A 24 10.39 5.17 12.01
CA ALA A 24 9.05 5.47 12.50
C ALA A 24 8.00 4.52 11.89
N VAL A 25 8.09 4.24 10.58
CA VAL A 25 7.19 3.27 9.93
C VAL A 25 7.34 1.88 10.55
N LYS A 26 8.56 1.39 10.76
CA LYS A 26 8.79 0.08 11.38
C LYS A 26 8.23 0.02 12.79
N ALA A 27 8.54 1.01 13.62
CA ALA A 27 8.02 1.07 14.99
C ALA A 27 6.49 1.06 15.03
N LEU A 28 5.84 1.82 14.14
CA LEU A 28 4.37 1.84 14.05
C LEU A 28 3.80 0.48 13.61
N LEU A 29 4.41 -0.17 12.62
CA LEU A 29 4.02 -1.50 12.18
C LEU A 29 4.23 -2.56 13.27
N GLU A 30 5.32 -2.48 14.05
CA GLU A 30 5.56 -3.32 15.23
C GLU A 30 4.50 -3.11 16.32
N HIS A 31 3.99 -1.88 16.45
CA HIS A 31 2.86 -1.55 17.34
C HIS A 31 1.48 -1.96 16.80
N ARG A 32 1.42 -2.83 15.78
CA ARG A 32 0.19 -3.27 15.10
C ARG A 32 -0.62 -2.11 14.50
N ALA A 33 0.05 -1.08 13.99
CA ALA A 33 -0.62 -0.07 13.18
C ALA A 33 -1.15 -0.71 11.88
N ASP A 34 -2.35 -0.34 11.47
CA ASP A 34 -2.95 -0.84 10.25
C ASP A 34 -2.24 -0.25 9.00
N PRO A 35 -1.56 -1.07 8.18
CA PRO A 35 -0.85 -0.60 6.98
C PRO A 35 -1.81 -0.13 5.86
N ASN A 36 -3.10 -0.40 6.03
CA ASN A 36 -4.17 -0.12 5.07
C ASN A 36 -4.97 1.13 5.42
N LEU A 37 -4.61 1.83 6.51
CA LEU A 37 -5.32 3.04 6.92
C LEU A 37 -5.02 4.17 5.93
N ALA A 38 -5.98 4.42 5.04
CA ALA A 38 -5.90 5.51 4.07
C ALA A 38 -6.09 6.87 4.76
N SER A 39 -5.40 7.90 4.27
CA SER A 39 -5.66 9.26 4.72
C SER A 39 -7.02 9.73 4.21
N LEU A 40 -7.91 10.13 5.12
CA LEU A 40 -9.20 10.71 4.77
C LEU A 40 -9.06 12.16 4.27
N SER A 41 -7.94 12.82 4.57
CA SER A 41 -7.78 14.27 4.34
C SER A 41 -7.24 14.66 2.97
N ASP A 42 -6.35 13.86 2.37
CA ASP A 42 -5.66 14.29 1.16
C ASP A 42 -6.26 13.67 -0.10
N SER A 43 -6.54 12.37 -0.14
CA SER A 43 -6.89 11.68 -1.41
C SER A 43 -7.20 10.17 -1.30
N GLU A 44 -7.77 9.66 -0.19
CA GLU A 44 -7.93 8.19 0.01
C GLU A 44 -6.63 7.39 -0.27
N THR A 45 -5.48 8.05 -0.20
CA THR A 45 -4.19 7.50 -0.62
C THR A 45 -3.71 6.57 0.47
N THR A 46 -3.41 5.32 0.09
CA THR A 46 -2.92 4.31 1.02
C THR A 46 -1.43 4.59 1.34
N PRO A 47 -0.91 4.18 2.52
CA PRO A 47 0.52 4.31 2.83
C PRO A 47 1.43 3.71 1.77
N LEU A 48 0.98 2.62 1.15
CA LEU A 48 1.69 1.97 0.07
C LEU A 48 1.86 2.88 -1.15
N HIS A 49 0.81 3.56 -1.62
CA HIS A 49 0.91 4.49 -2.74
C HIS A 49 1.86 5.64 -2.45
N THR A 50 1.79 6.22 -1.25
CA THR A 50 2.72 7.30 -0.86
C THR A 50 4.17 6.81 -0.86
N ALA A 51 4.43 5.62 -0.34
CA ALA A 51 5.78 5.03 -0.35
C ALA A 51 6.32 4.84 -1.78
N ILE A 52 5.45 4.41 -2.72
CA ILE A 52 5.77 4.24 -4.14
C ILE A 52 6.01 5.59 -4.82
N ILE A 53 5.17 6.60 -4.54
CA ILE A 53 5.34 7.96 -5.03
C ILE A 53 6.65 8.54 -4.51
N LYS A 54 7.03 8.25 -3.27
CA LYS A 54 8.33 8.69 -2.72
C LYS A 54 9.51 7.90 -3.31
N GLY A 55 9.27 6.72 -3.87
CA GLY A 55 10.33 5.84 -4.37
C GLY A 55 11.07 5.09 -3.26
N ASN A 56 10.49 5.02 -2.05
CA ASN A 56 11.13 4.40 -0.89
C ASN A 56 10.85 2.90 -0.84
N ALA A 57 11.70 2.12 -1.53
CA ALA A 57 11.61 0.66 -1.58
C ALA A 57 11.59 0.00 -0.18
N GLU A 58 12.36 0.52 0.79
CA GLU A 58 12.39 -0.02 2.16
C GLU A 58 11.04 0.08 2.87
N ILE A 59 10.34 1.20 2.71
CA ILE A 59 9.00 1.42 3.30
C ILE A 59 7.99 0.52 2.61
N VAL A 60 8.04 0.43 1.28
CA VAL A 60 7.19 -0.48 0.49
C VAL A 60 7.36 -1.92 0.98
N ARG A 61 8.60 -2.37 1.21
CA ARG A 61 8.89 -3.72 1.70
C ARG A 61 8.30 -3.97 3.09
N CYS A 62 8.46 -3.01 4.01
CA CYS A 62 7.91 -3.12 5.37
C CYS A 62 6.39 -3.23 5.34
N LEU A 63 5.72 -2.38 4.54
CA LEU A 63 4.27 -2.37 4.38
C LEU A 63 3.75 -3.68 3.81
N ILE A 64 4.37 -4.17 2.71
CA ILE A 64 4.04 -5.47 2.11
C ILE A 64 4.16 -6.59 3.13
N GLN A 65 5.26 -6.62 3.89
CA GLN A 65 5.53 -7.68 4.86
C GLN A 65 4.55 -7.69 6.05
N HIS A 66 3.86 -6.58 6.28
CA HIS A 66 2.82 -6.44 7.31
C HIS A 66 1.39 -6.56 6.75
N GLY A 67 1.22 -6.97 5.49
CA GLY A 67 -0.11 -7.20 4.90
C GLY A 67 -0.76 -5.95 4.32
N ALA A 68 0.04 -5.04 3.74
CA ALA A 68 -0.51 -3.94 2.95
C ALA A 68 -1.24 -4.46 1.70
N ASP A 69 -2.43 -3.91 1.45
CA ASP A 69 -3.29 -4.25 0.33
C ASP A 69 -2.67 -3.78 -0.99
N LEU A 70 -2.20 -4.74 -1.78
CA LEU A 70 -1.67 -4.49 -3.12
C LEU A 70 -2.78 -4.28 -4.16
N THR A 71 -4.03 -4.57 -3.81
CA THR A 71 -5.18 -4.48 -4.71
C THR A 71 -5.84 -3.10 -4.69
N ARG A 72 -5.54 -2.29 -3.66
CA ARG A 72 -6.20 -1.01 -3.43
C ARG A 72 -5.79 0.00 -4.49
N ARG A 73 -6.78 0.70 -5.03
CA ARG A 73 -6.56 1.77 -6.01
C ARG A 73 -6.35 3.11 -5.29
N ASP A 74 -5.45 3.91 -5.84
CA ASP A 74 -5.22 5.28 -5.40
C ASP A 74 -6.32 6.23 -5.89
N GLU A 75 -6.20 7.53 -5.56
CA GLU A 75 -7.03 8.63 -6.11
C GLU A 75 -7.10 8.63 -7.65
N PHE A 76 -6.04 8.18 -8.31
CA PHE A 76 -5.96 8.10 -9.78
C PHE A 76 -6.59 6.82 -10.34
N GLY A 77 -7.20 5.98 -9.51
CA GLY A 77 -7.69 4.65 -9.90
C GLY A 77 -6.58 3.64 -10.20
N MET A 78 -5.33 3.97 -9.85
CA MET A 78 -4.15 3.16 -10.15
C MET A 78 -3.85 2.18 -9.02
N THR A 79 -3.56 0.94 -9.38
CA THR A 79 -2.99 -0.04 -8.46
C THR A 79 -1.54 0.35 -8.09
N PRO A 80 -1.02 -0.11 -6.94
CA PRO A 80 0.35 0.17 -6.50
C PRO A 80 1.38 -0.23 -7.56
N LYS A 81 1.12 -1.33 -8.27
CA LYS A 81 1.95 -1.81 -9.38
C LYS A 81 1.95 -0.86 -10.58
N GLU A 82 0.77 -0.43 -11.04
CA GLU A 82 0.67 0.52 -12.15
C GLU A 82 1.36 1.85 -11.80
N LEU A 83 1.22 2.28 -10.55
CA LEU A 83 1.89 3.47 -10.03
C LEU A 83 3.42 3.29 -10.04
N ALA A 84 3.92 2.13 -9.61
CA ALA A 84 5.36 1.82 -9.60
C ALA A 84 5.95 1.79 -11.02
N ILE A 85 5.22 1.21 -11.98
CA ILE A 85 5.60 1.19 -13.40
C ILE A 85 5.64 2.62 -13.95
N LYS A 86 4.61 3.42 -13.68
CA LYS A 86 4.50 4.81 -14.15
C LYS A 86 5.60 5.70 -13.56
N ARG A 87 6.00 5.46 -12.31
CA ARG A 87 7.12 6.14 -11.64
C ARG A 87 8.50 5.69 -12.14
N GLY A 88 8.61 4.64 -12.95
CA GLY A 88 9.88 4.06 -13.37
C GLY A 88 10.62 3.32 -12.25
N GLY A 89 9.92 2.97 -11.16
CA GLY A 89 10.48 2.23 -10.04
C GLY A 89 10.54 0.74 -10.35
N ALA A 90 11.50 0.31 -11.18
CA ALA A 90 11.66 -1.10 -11.57
C ALA A 90 11.82 -2.02 -10.36
N GLU A 91 12.55 -1.56 -9.32
CA GLU A 91 12.72 -2.28 -8.06
C GLU A 91 11.38 -2.45 -7.33
N ILE A 92 10.66 -1.35 -7.08
CA ILE A 92 9.36 -1.36 -6.41
C ILE A 92 8.34 -2.21 -7.18
N SER A 93 8.33 -2.11 -8.50
CA SER A 93 7.44 -2.90 -9.37
C SER A 93 7.71 -4.39 -9.24
N ARG A 94 8.99 -4.77 -9.14
CA ARG A 94 9.39 -6.16 -8.91
C ARG A 94 8.97 -6.63 -7.52
N MET A 95 9.20 -5.82 -6.49
CA MET A 95 8.79 -6.14 -5.11
C MET A 95 7.29 -6.34 -4.98
N VAL A 96 6.49 -5.45 -5.58
CA VAL A 96 5.02 -5.58 -5.59
C VAL A 96 4.59 -6.82 -6.37
N LYS A 97 5.23 -7.13 -7.51
CA LYS A 97 4.95 -8.34 -8.28
C LYS A 97 5.28 -9.61 -7.49
N GLU A 98 6.44 -9.66 -6.85
CA GLU A 98 6.85 -10.78 -6.00
C GLU A 98 5.83 -10.95 -4.87
N ALA A 99 5.39 -9.87 -4.24
CA ALA A 99 4.39 -9.90 -3.18
C ALA A 99 2.99 -10.35 -3.65
N GLU A 100 2.52 -9.89 -4.82
CA GLU A 100 1.27 -10.39 -5.44
C GLU A 100 1.36 -11.91 -5.70
N GLU A 101 2.52 -12.40 -6.15
CA GLU A 101 2.71 -13.82 -6.48
C GLU A 101 2.87 -14.70 -5.23
N GLN A 102 3.44 -14.15 -4.16
CA GLN A 102 3.46 -14.79 -2.85
C GLN A 102 2.05 -14.86 -2.25
N GLU A 103 1.24 -13.81 -2.38
CA GLU A 103 -0.16 -13.81 -1.95
C GLU A 103 -0.99 -14.83 -2.76
N ALA A 104 -0.74 -14.94 -4.07
CA ALA A 104 -1.35 -15.95 -4.94
C ALA A 104 -0.90 -17.40 -4.61
N SER A 105 0.29 -17.58 -4.03
CA SER A 105 0.79 -18.90 -3.62
C SER A 105 0.37 -19.30 -2.20
N GLN A 106 -0.10 -18.35 -1.38
CA GLN A 106 -0.41 -18.55 0.03
C GLN A 106 -1.92 -18.47 0.36
N ALA A 107 -2.76 -17.94 -0.53
CA ALA A 107 -4.21 -17.96 -0.42
C ALA A 107 -4.81 -19.24 -1.07
N PRO A 108 -5.83 -19.90 -0.48
CA PRO A 108 -6.61 -20.90 -1.21
C PRO A 108 -7.24 -20.22 -2.44
N PRO A 109 -7.33 -20.90 -3.60
CA PRO A 109 -7.71 -20.29 -4.86
C PRO A 109 -9.14 -19.74 -4.79
N ALA A 110 -9.29 -18.44 -4.54
CA ALA A 110 -10.55 -17.73 -4.64
C ALA A 110 -10.82 -17.41 -6.12
N PRO A 111 -12.09 -17.54 -6.56
CA PRO A 111 -12.42 -17.71 -7.95
C PRO A 111 -12.06 -16.47 -8.75
N ARG A 112 -11.44 -16.72 -9.91
CA ARG A 112 -11.22 -15.77 -10.98
C ARG A 112 -12.52 -15.02 -11.22
N VAL A 113 -12.65 -13.80 -10.69
CA VAL A 113 -13.64 -12.84 -11.15
C VAL A 113 -13.23 -12.52 -12.57
N VAL A 114 -13.74 -13.36 -13.48
CA VAL A 114 -13.87 -13.01 -14.86
C VAL A 114 -14.64 -11.70 -14.83
N GLN A 115 -13.99 -10.63 -15.26
CA GLN A 115 -14.72 -9.46 -15.72
C GLN A 115 -15.58 -9.95 -16.89
N THR A 116 -16.76 -10.50 -16.61
CA THR A 116 -17.84 -10.59 -17.58
C THR A 116 -18.30 -9.17 -17.77
N ARG A 117 -17.52 -8.48 -18.59
CA ARG A 117 -17.88 -7.34 -19.41
C ARG A 117 -19.24 -7.68 -20.00
N LYS A 118 -20.30 -7.19 -19.37
CA LYS A 118 -21.65 -7.22 -19.94
C LYS A 118 -21.63 -6.30 -21.16
N MET A 119 -21.18 -6.83 -22.28
CA MET A 119 -21.97 -6.73 -23.51
C MET A 119 -23.05 -7.78 -23.25
N TRP A 120 -24.35 -7.54 -23.28
CA TRP A 120 -25.21 -6.79 -24.19
C TRP A 120 -26.45 -6.36 -23.38
#